data_AF-A0A9X7CB84-F1
#
_entry.id   AF-A0A9X7CB84-F1
#
_cell.length_a   1.000
_cell.length_b   1.000
_cell.length_c   1.000
_cell.angle_alpha   90.00
_cell.angle_beta   90.00
_cell.angle_gamma   90.00
#
_symmetry.space_group_name_H-M   'P 1'
#
loop_
_entity.id
_entity.type
_entity.pdbx_description
1 polymer ?
#
loop_
_entity_poly.entity_id
_entity_poly.type
_entity_poly.pdbx_seq_one_letter_code
_entity_poly.pdbx_strand_id
1 'polypeptide(L)'
;MNAKEIRMYILDLQDKHCATCEYRANQSPKYCLKNCKVGEELYRLGKKLAPCVGQVRENPKRKNWEELMPKILEMLQRELPMYVIAIEVNCEVNTLQKQLKKMGLWQSTSRKQIQENAHKRWDERCKQAVMLREKGLTYQAICQQLGCSRNSLYHHLKKRGLK
;
A
#
# COMPACT_ATOMS: atom_id res chain seq x y z
N MET A 1 41.82 4.75 -16.16
CA MET A 1 41.57 5.08 -14.75
C MET A 1 40.85 3.92 -14.08
N ASN A 2 41.31 3.50 -12.92
CA ASN A 2 40.62 2.53 -12.08
C ASN A 2 39.44 3.17 -11.31
N ALA A 3 38.63 2.37 -10.63
CA ALA A 3 37.44 2.87 -9.92
C ALA A 3 37.76 3.84 -8.76
N LYS A 4 38.97 3.80 -8.20
CA LYS A 4 39.40 4.73 -7.14
C LYS A 4 39.75 6.10 -7.73
N GLU A 5 40.53 6.11 -8.81
CA GLU A 5 40.90 7.30 -9.57
C GLU A 5 39.66 8.00 -10.15
N ILE A 6 38.69 7.24 -10.68
CA ILE A 6 37.45 7.83 -11.19
C ILE A 6 36.66 8.52 -10.06
N ARG A 7 36.60 7.93 -8.87
CA ARG A 7 35.92 8.55 -7.71
C ARG A 7 36.64 9.82 -7.26
N MET A 8 37.97 9.80 -7.17
CA MET A 8 38.75 11.00 -6.82
C MET A 8 38.54 12.11 -7.85
N TYR A 9 38.60 11.78 -9.14
CA TYR A 9 38.37 12.75 -10.21
C TYR A 9 36.96 13.35 -10.21
N ILE A 10 35.93 12.54 -9.90
CA ILE A 10 34.56 13.03 -9.71
C ILE A 10 34.49 14.05 -8.56
N LEU A 11 35.12 13.77 -7.43
CA LEU A 11 35.14 14.67 -6.27
C LEU A 11 35.84 15.98 -6.62
N ASP A 12 37.02 15.91 -7.24
CA ASP A 12 37.76 17.11 -7.69
C ASP A 12 36.93 17.96 -8.66
N LEU A 13 36.22 17.32 -9.58
CA LEU A 13 35.38 18.01 -10.56
C LEU A 13 34.16 18.68 -9.89
N GLN A 14 33.57 18.03 -8.89
CA GLN A 14 32.49 18.61 -8.08
C GLN A 14 33.00 19.78 -7.22
N ASP A 15 34.16 19.67 -6.62
CA ASP A 15 34.72 20.73 -5.77
C ASP A 15 35.12 21.96 -6.60
N LYS A 16 35.67 21.77 -7.79
CA LYS A 16 36.08 22.86 -8.68
C LYS A 16 34.90 23.60 -9.33
N HIS A 17 33.84 22.87 -9.71
CA HIS A 17 32.80 23.43 -10.58
C HIS A 17 31.39 23.38 -10.01
N CYS A 18 31.12 22.50 -9.06
CA CYS A 18 29.81 22.38 -8.44
C CYS A 18 29.76 23.04 -7.06
N ALA A 19 30.87 23.15 -6.33
CA ALA A 19 30.88 23.62 -4.95
C ALA A 19 30.16 24.96 -4.75
N THR A 20 30.40 25.91 -5.67
CA THR A 20 29.83 27.26 -5.67
C THR A 20 28.74 27.46 -6.72
N CYS A 21 28.28 26.39 -7.38
CA CYS A 21 27.27 26.48 -8.44
C CYS A 21 25.88 26.80 -7.86
N GLU A 22 25.29 27.90 -8.33
CA GLU A 22 23.94 28.36 -7.94
C GLU A 22 22.83 27.33 -8.18
N TYR A 23 23.03 26.43 -9.15
CA TYR A 23 22.08 25.37 -9.48
C TYR A 23 22.24 24.10 -8.64
N ARG A 24 23.31 23.98 -7.82
CA ARG A 24 23.60 22.77 -7.03
C ARG A 24 22.53 22.47 -5.97
N ALA A 25 22.03 23.51 -5.29
CA ALA A 25 21.06 23.34 -4.21
C ALA A 25 19.62 23.18 -4.72
N ASN A 26 19.33 23.70 -5.91
CA ASN A 26 17.95 23.97 -6.33
C ASN A 26 17.47 23.20 -7.56
N GLN A 27 18.33 22.44 -8.26
CA GLN A 27 17.94 21.76 -9.49
C GLN A 27 18.16 20.25 -9.46
N SER A 28 17.17 19.52 -10.02
CA SER A 28 17.24 18.07 -10.21
C SER A 28 18.50 17.71 -11.03
N PRO A 29 19.17 16.56 -10.75
CA PRO A 29 20.28 16.07 -11.56
C PRO A 29 20.01 16.00 -13.07
N LYS A 30 18.73 15.94 -13.46
CA LYS A 30 18.27 16.00 -14.86
C LYS A 30 18.64 17.31 -15.58
N TYR A 31 18.68 18.44 -14.88
CA TYR A 31 19.07 19.71 -15.49
C TYR A 31 20.56 19.72 -15.83
N CYS A 32 21.41 19.39 -14.86
CA CYS A 32 22.85 19.34 -15.06
C CYS A 32 23.23 18.34 -16.16
N LEU A 33 22.51 17.22 -16.26
CA LEU A 33 22.73 16.26 -17.33
C LEU A 33 22.43 16.81 -18.73
N LYS A 34 21.45 17.71 -18.87
CA LYS A 34 21.03 18.25 -20.17
C LYS A 34 21.71 19.56 -20.55
N ASN A 35 22.03 20.39 -19.56
CA ASN A 35 22.41 21.79 -19.76
C ASN A 35 23.80 22.13 -19.21
N CYS A 36 24.55 21.15 -18.68
CA CYS A 36 25.87 21.39 -18.10
C CYS A 36 26.90 20.34 -18.55
N LYS A 37 28.01 20.80 -19.14
CA LYS A 37 29.12 19.93 -19.57
C LYS A 37 29.75 19.16 -18.40
N VAL A 38 29.85 19.79 -17.23
CA VAL A 38 30.34 19.12 -16.01
C VAL A 38 29.35 18.05 -15.56
N GLY A 39 28.05 18.33 -15.64
CA GLY A 39 27.00 17.35 -15.31
C GLY A 39 27.01 16.13 -16.24
N GLU A 40 27.19 16.35 -17.54
CA GLU A 40 27.36 15.29 -18.54
C GLU A 40 28.58 14.41 -18.24
N GLU A 41 29.72 15.03 -17.92
CA GLU A 41 30.95 14.31 -17.60
C GLU A 41 30.84 13.52 -16.29
N LEU A 42 30.26 14.11 -15.25
CA LEU A 42 29.95 13.41 -13.98
C LEU A 42 29.08 12.18 -14.23
N TYR A 43 28.07 12.30 -15.09
CA TYR A 43 27.20 11.19 -15.45
C TYR A 43 27.94 10.09 -16.21
N ARG A 44 28.80 10.46 -17.17
CA ARG A 44 29.66 9.53 -17.92
C ARG A 44 30.61 8.76 -17.00
N LEU A 45 31.27 9.45 -16.07
CA LEU A 45 32.16 8.84 -15.07
C LEU A 45 31.38 7.95 -14.09
N GLY A 46 30.21 8.39 -13.66
CA GLY A 46 29.30 7.60 -12.83
C GLY A 46 28.89 6.29 -13.50
N LYS A 47 28.57 6.31 -14.80
CA LYS A 47 28.31 5.10 -15.59
C LYS A 47 29.52 4.16 -15.67
N LYS A 48 30.75 4.68 -15.65
CA LYS A 48 31.96 3.83 -15.62
C LYS A 48 32.16 3.16 -14.26
N LEU A 49 31.77 3.84 -13.16
CA LEU A 49 31.84 3.28 -11.80
C LEU A 49 30.73 2.26 -11.52
N ALA A 50 29.55 2.50 -12.07
CA ALA A 50 28.39 1.63 -11.94
C ALA A 50 27.73 1.51 -13.31
N PRO A 51 28.25 0.64 -14.20
CA PRO A 51 27.63 0.38 -15.48
C PRO A 51 26.22 -0.14 -15.22
N CYS A 52 25.20 0.62 -15.62
CA CYS A 52 23.82 0.14 -15.64
C CYS A 52 23.66 -0.86 -16.80
N VAL A 53 24.48 -1.92 -16.83
CA VAL A 53 24.34 -3.03 -17.76
C VAL A 53 23.62 -4.13 -17.01
N GLY A 54 22.31 -4.25 -17.23
CA GLY A 54 21.55 -5.46 -16.96
C GLY A 54 21.32 -5.89 -15.51
N GLN A 55 21.97 -5.28 -14.51
CA GLN A 55 21.68 -5.60 -13.11
C GLN A 55 20.38 -4.90 -12.69
N VAL A 56 19.25 -5.55 -12.96
CA VAL A 56 18.08 -5.43 -12.09
C VAL A 56 18.63 -5.69 -10.69
N ARG A 57 18.63 -4.69 -9.80
CA ARG A 57 18.88 -4.96 -8.39
C ARG A 57 17.85 -6.02 -7.99
N GLU A 58 18.29 -7.26 -7.80
CA GLU A 58 17.43 -8.30 -7.26
C GLU A 58 17.03 -7.83 -5.88
N ASN A 59 15.81 -7.32 -5.78
CA ASN A 59 15.20 -7.07 -4.50
C ASN A 59 14.86 -8.45 -3.95
N PRO A 60 15.49 -8.92 -2.87
CA PRO A 60 15.23 -10.26 -2.31
C PRO A 60 13.76 -10.44 -1.91
N LYS A 61 13.01 -9.34 -1.79
CA LYS A 61 11.57 -9.31 -1.49
C LYS A 61 10.67 -9.30 -2.73
N ARG A 62 11.23 -9.32 -3.95
CA ARG A 62 10.43 -9.32 -5.19
C ARG A 62 9.82 -10.70 -5.38
N LYS A 63 8.52 -10.80 -5.12
CA LYS A 63 7.74 -12.03 -5.30
C LYS A 63 7.62 -12.40 -6.78
N ASN A 64 7.71 -13.70 -7.07
CA ASN A 64 7.38 -14.25 -8.37
C ASN A 64 5.85 -14.39 -8.50
N TRP A 65 5.20 -13.35 -9.00
CA TRP A 65 3.74 -13.34 -9.11
C TRP A 65 3.20 -14.29 -10.18
N GLU A 66 3.98 -14.65 -11.19
CA GLU A 66 3.56 -15.59 -12.23
C GLU A 66 3.36 -16.98 -11.64
N GLU A 67 4.24 -17.39 -10.73
CA GLU A 67 4.14 -18.67 -10.01
C GLU A 67 3.05 -18.66 -8.93
N LEU A 68 2.86 -17.53 -8.24
CA LEU A 68 1.88 -17.43 -7.15
C LEU A 68 0.44 -17.29 -7.65
N MET A 69 0.21 -16.79 -8.87
CA MET A 69 -1.13 -16.42 -9.34
C MET A 69 -2.09 -17.61 -9.46
N PRO A 70 -1.69 -18.78 -10.03
CA PRO A 70 -2.58 -19.93 -10.10
C PRO A 70 -3.12 -20.34 -8.72
N LYS A 71 -2.25 -20.38 -7.70
CA LYS A 71 -2.62 -20.70 -6.32
C LYS A 71 -3.56 -19.65 -5.72
N ILE A 72 -3.28 -18.36 -5.95
CA ILE A 72 -4.15 -17.27 -5.47
C ILE A 72 -5.55 -17.36 -6.10
N LEU A 73 -5.63 -17.63 -7.41
CA LEU A 73 -6.90 -17.75 -8.13
C LEU A 73 -7.73 -18.93 -7.61
N GLU A 74 -7.11 -20.08 -7.35
CA GLU A 74 -7.78 -21.24 -6.75
C GLU A 74 -8.37 -20.89 -5.37
N MET A 75 -7.60 -20.21 -4.52
CA MET A 75 -8.06 -19.80 -3.19
C MET A 75 -9.20 -18.77 -3.26
N LEU A 76 -9.15 -17.84 -4.23
CA LEU A 76 -10.23 -16.88 -4.47
C LEU A 76 -11.50 -17.56 -4.97
N GLN A 77 -11.39 -18.56 -5.86
CA GLN A 77 -12.52 -19.37 -6.33
C GLN A 77 -13.20 -20.13 -5.18
N ARG A 78 -12.43 -20.51 -4.16
CA ARG A 78 -12.91 -21.16 -2.94
C ARG A 78 -13.40 -20.17 -1.88
N GLU A 79 -13.54 -18.89 -2.24
CA GLU A 79 -13.96 -17.79 -1.36
C GLU A 79 -13.14 -17.67 -0.07
N LEU A 80 -11.87 -18.08 -0.11
CA LEU A 80 -11.02 -17.99 1.08
C LEU A 80 -10.77 -16.52 1.46
N PRO A 81 -10.83 -16.18 2.75
CA PRO A 81 -10.59 -14.82 3.19
C PRO A 81 -9.21 -14.32 2.77
N MET A 82 -9.13 -13.05 2.37
CA MET A 82 -7.91 -12.47 1.81
C MET A 82 -6.69 -12.54 2.75
N TYR A 83 -6.89 -12.54 4.06
CA TYR A 83 -5.80 -12.70 5.03
C TYR A 83 -5.22 -14.13 5.02
N VAL A 84 -6.05 -15.15 4.77
CA VAL A 84 -5.61 -16.55 4.63
C VAL A 84 -4.74 -16.70 3.39
N ILE A 85 -5.20 -16.14 2.27
CA ILE A 85 -4.44 -16.12 1.01
C ILE A 85 -3.08 -15.44 1.22
N ALA A 86 -3.07 -14.30 1.91
CA ALA A 86 -1.85 -13.53 2.18
C ALA A 86 -0.83 -14.33 3.01
N ILE A 87 -1.29 -15.04 4.06
CA ILE A 87 -0.45 -15.94 4.85
C ILE A 87 0.12 -17.06 3.96
N GLU A 88 -0.72 -17.69 3.15
CA GLU A 88 -0.36 -18.81 2.30
C GLU A 88 0.69 -18.46 1.22
N VAL A 89 0.62 -17.23 0.68
CA VAL A 89 1.60 -16.73 -0.30
C VAL A 89 2.75 -15.94 0.33
N ASN A 90 2.88 -16.02 1.66
CA ASN A 90 3.86 -15.29 2.48
C ASN A 90 3.97 -13.80 2.09
N CYS A 91 2.81 -13.13 2.07
CA CYS A 91 2.67 -11.76 1.62
C CYS A 91 1.86 -10.93 2.61
N GLU A 92 2.16 -9.65 2.68
CA GLU A 92 1.28 -8.71 3.37
C GLU A 92 -0.03 -8.54 2.60
N VAL A 93 -1.15 -8.50 3.32
CA VAL A 93 -2.50 -8.33 2.74
C VAL A 93 -2.58 -7.11 1.81
N ASN A 94 -1.99 -5.99 2.22
CA ASN A 94 -1.97 -4.76 1.40
C ASN A 94 -1.19 -4.93 0.09
N THR A 95 -0.12 -5.71 0.12
CA THR A 95 0.70 -5.99 -1.07
C THR A 95 -0.06 -6.89 -2.04
N LEU A 96 -0.72 -7.93 -1.52
CA LEU A 96 -1.61 -8.80 -2.31
C LEU A 96 -2.77 -8.01 -2.93
N GLN A 97 -3.44 -7.15 -2.18
CA GLN A 97 -4.53 -6.30 -2.67
C GLN A 97 -4.08 -5.36 -3.80
N LYS A 98 -2.92 -4.71 -3.65
CA LYS A 98 -2.36 -3.85 -4.70
C LYS A 98 -2.09 -4.65 -5.97
N GLN A 99 -1.57 -5.87 -5.84
CA GLN A 99 -1.27 -6.73 -6.98
C GLN A 99 -2.55 -7.19 -7.70
N LEU A 100 -3.54 -7.68 -6.95
CA LEU A 100 -4.82 -8.09 -7.53
C LEU A 100 -5.55 -6.91 -8.18
N LYS A 101 -5.45 -5.71 -7.60
CA LYS A 101 -5.98 -4.47 -8.21
C LYS A 101 -5.26 -4.13 -9.52
N LYS A 102 -3.93 -4.26 -9.58
CA LYS A 102 -3.15 -4.05 -10.81
C LYS A 102 -3.58 -5.02 -11.92
N MET A 103 -4.00 -6.22 -11.55
CA MET A 103 -4.49 -7.26 -12.47
C MET A 103 -6.00 -7.15 -12.76
N GLY A 104 -6.70 -6.17 -12.19
CA GLY A 104 -8.15 -6.00 -12.37
C GLY A 104 -9.02 -7.03 -11.63
N LEU A 105 -8.42 -7.94 -10.87
CA LEU A 105 -9.09 -9.03 -10.15
C LEU A 105 -9.66 -8.61 -8.80
N TRP A 106 -9.30 -7.41 -8.32
CA TRP A 106 -9.79 -6.88 -7.06
C TRP A 106 -10.23 -5.43 -7.20
N GLN A 107 -11.51 -5.18 -6.91
CA GLN A 107 -12.02 -3.83 -6.78
C GLN A 107 -11.82 -3.36 -5.34
N SER A 108 -11.17 -2.21 -5.16
CA SER A 108 -11.20 -1.55 -3.86
C SER A 108 -12.66 -1.22 -3.53
N THR A 109 -13.20 -1.83 -2.48
CA THR A 109 -14.49 -1.42 -1.92
C THR A 109 -14.35 0.07 -1.64
N SER A 110 -15.11 0.90 -2.35
CA SER A 110 -15.03 2.36 -2.19
C SER A 110 -15.27 2.70 -0.72
N ARG A 111 -14.67 3.78 -0.22
CA ARG A 111 -14.94 4.28 1.15
C ARG A 111 -16.45 4.44 1.37
N LYS A 112 -17.17 4.86 0.33
CA LYS A 112 -18.64 4.95 0.29
C LYS A 112 -19.30 3.58 0.49
N GLN A 113 -18.82 2.55 -0.19
CA GLN A 113 -19.37 1.21 -0.14
C GLN A 113 -19.05 0.48 1.18
N ILE A 114 -17.88 0.73 1.77
CA ILE A 114 -17.56 0.27 3.14
C ILE A 114 -18.52 0.90 4.14
N GLN A 115 -18.78 2.19 4.00
CA GLN A 115 -19.71 2.93 4.86
C GLN A 115 -21.15 2.42 4.68
N GLU A 116 -21.61 2.21 3.44
CA GLU A 116 -22.91 1.61 3.14
C GLU A 116 -23.05 0.19 3.71
N ASN A 117 -22.02 -0.65 3.58
CA ASN A 117 -22.02 -2.00 4.16
C ASN A 117 -22.07 -1.95 5.70
N ALA A 118 -21.33 -1.02 6.32
CA ALA A 118 -21.40 -0.80 7.76
C ALA A 118 -22.80 -0.29 8.18
N HIS A 119 -23.41 0.60 7.41
CA HIS A 119 -24.77 1.06 7.64
C HIS A 119 -25.77 -0.10 7.58
N LYS A 120 -25.74 -0.92 6.52
CA LYS A 120 -26.60 -2.11 6.37
C LYS A 120 -26.46 -3.10 7.53
N ARG A 121 -25.22 -3.41 7.93
CA ARG A 121 -24.96 -4.28 9.10
C ARG A 121 -25.57 -3.73 10.38
N TRP A 122 -25.51 -2.41 10.56
CA TRP A 122 -26.11 -1.75 11.70
C TRP A 122 -27.63 -1.64 11.61
N ASP A 123 -28.19 -1.48 10.42
CA ASP A 123 -29.64 -1.50 10.21
C ASP A 123 -30.21 -2.85 10.64
N GLU A 124 -29.58 -3.94 10.18
CA GLU A 124 -29.99 -5.30 10.55
C GLU A 124 -29.84 -5.56 12.05
N ARG A 125 -28.69 -5.18 12.62
CA ARG A 125 -28.47 -5.30 14.07
C ARG A 125 -29.49 -4.51 14.89
N CYS A 126 -29.88 -3.31 14.43
CA CYS A 126 -30.88 -2.50 15.13
C CYS A 126 -32.28 -3.13 15.04
N LYS A 127 -32.66 -3.67 13.88
CA LYS A 127 -33.92 -4.43 13.73
C LYS A 127 -33.99 -5.60 14.71
N GLN A 128 -32.90 -6.38 14.80
CA GLN A 128 -32.79 -7.49 15.76
C GLN A 128 -32.89 -7.01 17.21
N ALA A 129 -32.25 -5.90 17.55
CA ALA A 129 -32.33 -5.33 18.89
C ALA A 129 -33.75 -4.89 19.27
N VAL A 130 -34.52 -4.33 18.33
CA VAL A 130 -35.94 -3.95 18.55
C VAL A 130 -36.80 -5.20 18.79
N MET A 131 -36.67 -6.23 17.94
CA MET A 131 -37.42 -7.48 18.11
C MET A 131 -37.11 -8.17 19.45
N LEU A 132 -35.85 -8.17 19.89
CA LEU A 132 -35.48 -8.72 21.20
C LEU A 132 -36.01 -7.87 22.35
N ARG A 133 -36.12 -6.54 22.16
CA ARG A 133 -36.68 -5.63 23.16
C ARG A 133 -38.18 -5.83 23.32
N GLU A 134 -38.91 -6.07 22.24
CA GLU A 134 -40.34 -6.44 22.24
C GLU A 134 -40.58 -7.77 22.94
N LYS A 135 -39.65 -8.73 22.79
CA LYS A 135 -39.63 -9.99 23.55
C LYS A 135 -39.27 -9.84 25.03
N GLY A 136 -39.06 -8.61 25.51
CA GLY A 136 -38.81 -8.31 26.92
C GLY A 136 -37.34 -8.36 27.35
N LEU A 137 -36.38 -8.62 26.45
CA LEU A 137 -34.97 -8.69 26.83
C LEU A 137 -34.42 -7.30 27.21
N THR A 138 -33.52 -7.30 28.19
CA THR A 138 -32.79 -6.08 28.57
C THR A 138 -31.74 -5.75 27.50
N TYR A 139 -31.40 -4.46 27.37
CA TYR A 139 -30.33 -4.05 26.46
C TYR A 139 -28.99 -4.73 26.75
N GLN A 140 -28.74 -5.12 28.01
CA GLN A 140 -27.52 -5.85 28.36
C GLN A 140 -27.48 -7.25 27.73
N ALA A 141 -28.57 -8.01 27.87
CA ALA A 141 -28.70 -9.32 27.24
C ALA A 141 -28.64 -9.23 25.71
N ILE A 142 -29.29 -8.21 25.13
CA ILE A 142 -29.26 -7.95 23.69
C ILE A 142 -27.83 -7.65 23.21
N CYS A 143 -27.08 -6.83 23.94
CA CYS A 143 -25.69 -6.51 23.59
C CYS A 143 -24.78 -7.73 23.63
N GLN A 144 -24.96 -8.60 24.64
CA GLN A 144 -24.26 -9.87 24.74
C GLN A 144 -24.59 -10.79 23.56
N GLN A 145 -25.87 -10.91 23.19
CA GLN A 145 -26.32 -11.75 22.08
C GLN A 145 -25.85 -11.25 20.70
N LEU A 146 -25.86 -9.92 20.48
CA LEU A 146 -25.49 -9.31 19.19
C LEU A 146 -23.99 -8.99 19.06
N GLY A 147 -23.20 -9.29 20.10
CA GLY A 147 -21.75 -9.05 20.14
C GLY A 147 -21.39 -7.58 19.92
N CYS A 148 -22.08 -6.66 20.58
CA CYS A 148 -21.86 -5.22 20.42
C CYS A 148 -21.84 -4.45 21.74
N SER A 149 -21.19 -3.29 21.76
CA SER A 149 -21.16 -2.45 22.96
C SER A 149 -22.50 -1.72 23.15
N ARG A 150 -22.87 -1.50 24.41
CA ARG A 150 -24.10 -0.80 24.79
C ARG A 150 -24.15 0.63 24.24
N ASN A 151 -23.01 1.34 24.24
CA ASN A 151 -22.91 2.70 23.72
C ASN A 151 -23.09 2.72 22.20
N SER A 152 -22.47 1.79 21.48
CA SER A 152 -22.65 1.66 20.03
C SER A 152 -24.10 1.35 19.68
N LEU A 153 -24.72 0.39 20.37
CA LEU A 153 -26.12 0.03 20.12
C LEU A 153 -27.06 1.22 20.37
N TYR A 154 -26.89 1.92 21.50
CA TYR A 154 -27.69 3.10 21.82
C TYR A 154 -27.53 4.21 20.77
N HIS A 155 -26.29 4.52 20.38
CA HIS A 155 -26.02 5.52 19.36
C HIS A 155 -26.68 5.16 18.01
N HIS A 156 -26.55 3.91 17.58
CA HIS A 156 -27.09 3.45 16.31
C HIS A 156 -28.62 3.36 16.29
N LEU A 157 -29.26 3.01 17.42
CA LEU A 157 -30.72 3.05 17.58
C LEU A 157 -31.24 4.50 17.55
N LYS A 158 -30.61 5.40 18.32
CA LYS A 158 -30.99 6.82 18.36
C LYS A 158 -30.86 7.48 16.97
N LYS A 159 -29.76 7.20 16.27
CA LYS A 159 -29.52 7.70 14.90
C LYS A 159 -30.62 7.27 13.91
N ARG A 160 -31.31 6.16 14.19
CA ARG A 160 -32.38 5.58 13.35
C ARG A 160 -33.79 5.86 13.86
N GLY A 161 -33.94 6.61 14.95
CA GLY A 161 -35.26 6.89 15.56
C GLY A 161 -35.96 5.65 16.14
N LEU A 162 -35.20 4.59 16.44
CA LEU A 162 -35.72 3.32 16.98
C LEU A 162 -35.74 3.29 18.52
N LYS A 163 -35.56 4.45 19.15
CA LYS A 163 -35.52 4.62 20.59
C LYS A 163 -36.00 6.01 20.98
#